data_AF-A0A0S4QZ93-F1
#
_entry.id   AF-A0A0S4QZ93-F1
#
_cell.length_a   1.000
_cell.length_b   1.000
_cell.length_c   1.000
_cell.angle_alpha   90.00
_cell.angle_beta   90.00
_cell.angle_gamma   90.00
#
_symmetry.space_group_name_H-M   'P 1'
#
loop_
_entity.id
_entity.type
_entity.pdbx_description
1 polymer ?
#
loop_
_entity_poly.entity_id
_entity_poly.type
_entity_poly.pdbx_seq_one_letter_code
_entity_poly.pdbx_strand_id
1 'polypeptide(L)'
;MLLVVIQFALWAHASHVAASAARGGADAARVYGAAPTAGDDAARLILAQLGGTVLTGTGVQLDRRPETVTVTVTGNAVSLLPGISLPVTGHATGTLERPTP
;
A
#
# COMPACT_ATOMS: atom_id res chain seq x y z
N MET A 1 -16.32 14.11 21.24
CA MET A 1 -15.40 12.95 21.37
C MET A 1 -15.66 11.85 20.33
N LEU A 2 -16.91 11.58 19.94
CA LEU A 2 -17.24 10.56 18.93
C LEU A 2 -16.49 10.71 17.59
N LEU A 3 -16.39 11.93 17.04
CA LEU A 3 -15.71 12.17 15.77
C LEU A 3 -14.22 11.80 15.79
N VAL A 4 -13.55 11.96 16.93
CA VAL A 4 -12.13 11.61 17.09
C VAL A 4 -11.94 10.10 17.04
N VAL A 5 -12.86 9.34 17.67
CA VAL A 5 -12.86 7.87 17.63
C VAL A 5 -13.09 7.37 16.20
N ILE A 6 -14.06 7.98 15.47
CA ILE A 6 -14.32 7.65 14.07
C ILE A 6 -13.09 7.97 13.20
N GLN A 7 -12.47 9.13 13.38
CA GLN A 7 -11.23 9.49 12.66
C GLN A 7 -10.10 8.49 12.90
N PHE A 8 -9.91 8.07 14.16
CA PHE A 8 -8.90 7.08 14.48
C PHE A 8 -9.20 5.72 13.83
N ALA A 9 -10.48 5.31 13.83
CA ALA A 9 -10.90 4.08 13.15
C ALA A 9 -10.67 4.15 11.63
N LEU A 10 -10.96 5.29 10.98
CA LEU A 10 -10.69 5.51 9.57
C LEU A 10 -9.19 5.46 9.26
N TRP A 11 -8.36 6.07 10.11
CA TRP A 11 -6.90 6.00 9.96
C TRP A 11 -6.34 4.58 10.14
N ALA A 12 -6.82 3.85 11.14
CA ALA A 12 -6.43 2.47 11.36
C ALA A 12 -6.86 1.57 10.19
N HIS A 13 -8.08 1.78 9.67
CA HIS A 13 -8.58 1.10 8.48
C HIS A 13 -7.72 1.41 7.24
N ALA A 14 -7.42 2.69 7.00
CA ALA A 14 -6.58 3.13 5.89
C ALA A 14 -5.16 2.55 5.97
N SER A 15 -4.59 2.46 7.18
CA SER A 15 -3.27 1.87 7.41
C SER A 15 -3.26 0.37 7.13
N HIS A 16 -4.32 -0.36 7.51
CA HIS A 16 -4.48 -1.76 7.15
C HIS A 16 -4.61 -1.98 5.64
N VAL A 17 -5.33 -1.11 4.94
CA VAL A 17 -5.44 -1.15 3.46
C VAL A 17 -4.10 -0.88 2.79
N ALA A 18 -3.34 0.11 3.27
CA ALA A 18 -2.00 0.39 2.75
C ALA A 18 -1.05 -0.80 2.95
N ALA A 19 -1.12 -1.45 4.12
CA ALA A 19 -0.32 -2.64 4.41
C ALA A 19 -0.73 -3.85 3.57
N SER A 20 -2.03 -4.07 3.33
CA SER A 20 -2.50 -5.17 2.48
C SER A 20 -2.10 -4.95 1.01
N ALA A 21 -2.20 -3.72 0.50
CA ALA A 21 -1.77 -3.39 -0.85
C ALA A 21 -0.26 -3.51 -1.04
N ALA A 22 0.54 -3.08 -0.05
CA ALA A 22 1.98 -3.26 -0.09
C ALA A 22 2.34 -4.75 -0.17
N ARG A 23 1.70 -5.61 0.64
CA ARG A 23 1.91 -7.06 0.61
C ARG A 23 1.51 -7.68 -0.73
N GLY A 24 0.34 -7.34 -1.26
CA GLY A 24 -0.12 -7.83 -2.55
C GLY A 24 0.77 -7.39 -3.71
N GLY A 25 1.27 -6.15 -3.68
CA GLY A 25 2.26 -5.66 -4.65
C GLY A 25 3.60 -6.40 -4.56
N ALA A 26 4.05 -6.70 -3.33
CA ALA A 26 5.29 -7.46 -3.12
C ALA A 26 5.15 -8.89 -3.65
N ASP A 27 4.03 -9.55 -3.40
CA ASP A 27 3.76 -10.90 -3.90
C ASP A 27 3.66 -10.93 -5.43
N ALA A 28 2.97 -9.97 -6.05
CA ALA A 28 2.90 -9.85 -7.50
C ALA A 28 4.28 -9.61 -8.14
N ALA A 29 5.14 -8.82 -7.49
CA ALA A 29 6.49 -8.55 -7.96
C ALA A 29 7.50 -9.69 -7.72
N ARG A 30 7.18 -10.63 -6.83
CA ARG A 30 7.99 -11.85 -6.58
C ARG A 30 7.79 -12.93 -7.65
N VAL A 31 6.70 -12.88 -8.42
CA VAL A 31 6.42 -13.88 -9.46
C VAL A 31 7.53 -13.88 -10.52
N TYR A 32 8.08 -15.07 -10.81
CA TYR A 32 9.13 -15.24 -11.79
C TYR A 32 8.66 -14.80 -13.19
N GLY A 33 9.39 -13.87 -13.82
CA GLY A 33 9.00 -13.26 -15.10
C GLY A 33 7.99 -12.10 -14.98
N ALA A 34 7.62 -11.66 -13.78
CA ALA A 34 6.74 -10.51 -13.61
C ALA A 34 7.35 -9.21 -14.15
N ALA A 35 6.54 -8.50 -14.94
CA ALA A 35 6.89 -7.19 -15.46
C ALA A 35 7.33 -6.23 -14.34
N PRO A 36 8.26 -5.30 -14.60
CA PRO A 36 8.69 -4.31 -13.60
C PRO A 36 7.55 -3.51 -12.99
N THR A 37 6.42 -3.35 -13.69
CA THR A 37 5.23 -2.62 -13.21
C THR A 37 4.21 -3.51 -12.49
N ALA A 38 4.34 -4.84 -12.53
CA ALA A 38 3.30 -5.73 -12.02
C ALA A 38 2.99 -5.52 -10.53
N GLY A 39 4.01 -5.21 -9.72
CA GLY A 39 3.83 -4.88 -8.30
C GLY A 39 3.13 -3.54 -8.08
N ASP A 40 3.42 -2.55 -8.92
CA ASP A 40 2.78 -1.22 -8.88
C ASP A 40 1.31 -1.32 -9.32
N ASP A 41 1.04 -2.00 -10.44
CA ASP A 41 -0.32 -2.23 -10.96
C ASP A 41 -1.18 -3.02 -9.96
N ALA A 42 -0.64 -4.09 -9.34
CA ALA A 42 -1.34 -4.86 -8.33
C ALA A 42 -1.63 -4.03 -7.06
N ALA A 43 -0.65 -3.28 -6.56
CA ALA A 43 -0.85 -2.41 -5.40
C ALA A 43 -1.89 -1.32 -5.69
N ARG A 44 -1.86 -0.71 -6.89
CA ARG A 44 -2.88 0.26 -7.33
C ARG A 44 -4.26 -0.35 -7.45
N LEU A 45 -4.38 -1.58 -7.98
CA LEU A 45 -5.65 -2.29 -8.10
C LEU A 45 -6.26 -2.55 -6.71
N ILE A 46 -5.45 -3.03 -5.77
CA ILE A 46 -5.87 -3.26 -4.38
C ILE A 46 -6.27 -1.93 -3.72
N LEU A 47 -5.52 -0.85 -3.97
CA LEU A 47 -5.88 0.49 -3.52
C LEU A 47 -7.20 0.99 -4.13
N ALA A 48 -7.46 0.72 -5.41
CA ALA A 48 -8.71 1.08 -6.05
C ALA A 48 -9.90 0.29 -5.47
N GLN A 49 -9.70 -0.99 -5.13
CA GLN A 49 -10.74 -1.84 -4.55
C GLN A 49 -11.03 -1.56 -3.08
N LEU A 50 -9.99 -1.33 -2.27
CA LEU A 50 -10.13 -1.17 -0.81
C LEU A 50 -10.05 0.27 -0.33
N GLY A 51 -9.38 1.15 -1.07
CA GLY A 51 -9.02 2.51 -0.64
C GLY A 51 -9.88 3.62 -1.23
N GLY A 52 -10.68 3.37 -2.27
CA GLY A 52 -11.39 4.41 -3.03
C GLY A 52 -12.33 5.31 -2.21
N THR A 53 -12.73 4.90 -1.00
CA THR A 53 -13.60 5.69 -0.11
C THR A 53 -12.91 6.19 1.15
N VAL A 54 -11.69 5.71 1.48
CA VAL A 54 -11.03 5.95 2.77
C VAL A 54 -9.61 6.51 2.62
N LEU A 55 -8.98 6.40 1.45
CA LEU A 55 -7.69 7.00 1.15
C LEU A 55 -7.81 8.03 0.01
N THR A 56 -7.04 9.11 0.14
CA THR A 56 -6.89 10.16 -0.88
C THR A 56 -5.42 10.42 -1.16
N GLY A 57 -5.10 10.84 -2.39
CA GLY A 57 -3.74 11.15 -2.82
C GLY A 57 -2.78 9.97 -2.64
N THR A 58 -3.20 8.77 -3.04
CA THR A 58 -2.40 7.57 -2.88
C THR A 58 -1.23 7.51 -3.86
N GLY A 59 -0.07 7.10 -3.37
CA GLY A 59 1.14 6.87 -4.15
C GLY A 59 1.66 5.46 -3.91
N VAL A 60 2.12 4.80 -4.96
CA VAL A 60 2.82 3.53 -4.86
C VAL A 60 4.23 3.73 -5.40
N GLN A 61 5.21 3.26 -4.65
CA GLN A 61 6.62 3.32 -5.02
C GLN A 61 7.23 1.92 -4.87
N LEU A 62 7.74 1.42 -5.99
CA LEU A 62 8.37 0.11 -6.08
C LEU A 62 9.88 0.28 -6.21
N ASP A 63 10.63 -0.23 -5.23
CA ASP A 63 12.09 -0.35 -5.30
C ASP A 63 12.46 -1.82 -5.54
N ARG A 64 12.90 -2.13 -6.75
CA ARG A 64 13.30 -3.49 -7.15
C ARG A 64 14.83 -3.57 -7.16
N ARG A 65 15.38 -4.35 -6.23
CA ARG A 65 16.81 -4.70 -6.13
C ARG A 65 17.04 -6.12 -6.65
N PRO A 66 18.31 -6.51 -6.95
CA PRO A 66 18.62 -7.81 -7.55
C PRO A 66 18.13 -9.04 -6.77
N GLU A 67 17.90 -8.88 -5.46
CA GLU A 67 17.53 -9.99 -4.55
C GLU A 67 16.29 -9.65 -3.71
N THR A 68 15.75 -8.44 -3.82
CA THR A 68 14.69 -7.95 -2.94
C THR A 68 13.81 -6.95 -3.67
N VAL A 69 12.51 -7.03 -3.45
CA VAL A 69 11.53 -6.03 -3.87
C VAL A 69 10.96 -5.37 -2.63
N THR A 70 10.95 -4.05 -2.61
CA THR A 70 10.27 -3.25 -1.59
C THR A 70 9.14 -2.49 -2.24
N VAL A 71 7.94 -2.66 -1.72
CA VAL A 71 6.75 -1.90 -2.10
C VAL A 71 6.41 -0.96 -0.97
N THR A 72 6.38 0.33 -1.31
CA THR A 72 5.98 1.40 -0.41
C THR A 72 4.67 1.98 -0.93
N VAL A 73 3.67 2.01 -0.08
CA VAL A 73 2.35 2.59 -0.38
C VAL A 73 2.13 3.75 0.57
N THR A 74 1.91 4.94 0.02
CA THR A 74 1.62 6.16 0.77
C THR A 74 0.23 6.66 0.42
N GLY A 75 -0.36 7.43 1.34
CA GLY A 75 -1.61 8.14 1.08
C GLY A 75 -2.04 8.94 2.29
N ASN A 76 -3.24 9.52 2.20
CA ASN A 76 -3.86 10.22 3.31
C ASN A 76 -5.22 9.60 3.63
N ALA A 77 -5.47 9.33 4.91
CA ALA A 77 -6.80 8.93 5.34
C ALA A 77 -7.80 10.07 5.09
N VAL A 78 -8.99 9.74 4.58
CA VAL A 78 -10.09 10.70 4.43
C VAL A 78 -10.36 11.35 5.78
N SER A 79 -10.38 12.68 5.80
CA SER A 79 -10.63 13.44 7.01
C SER A 79 -12.01 14.06 7.01
N LEU A 80 -12.78 13.75 8.04
CA LEU A 80 -14.06 14.36 8.31
C LEU A 80 -13.92 15.71 9.05
N LEU A 81 -12.74 16.02 9.59
CA LEU A 81 -12.46 17.30 10.22
C LEU A 81 -11.71 18.21 9.25
N PRO A 82 -12.24 19.41 8.93
CA PRO A 82 -11.56 20.36 8.07
C PRO A 82 -10.22 20.76 8.68
N GLY A 83 -9.14 20.69 7.89
CA GLY A 83 -7.78 21.06 8.30
C GLY A 83 -6.95 19.95 8.96
N ILE A 84 -7.51 18.76 9.19
CA ILE A 84 -6.75 17.61 9.69
C ILE A 84 -6.51 16.64 8.52
N SER A 85 -5.28 16.20 8.30
CA SER A 85 -4.95 15.14 7.35
C SER A 85 -4.03 14.16 8.04
N LEU A 86 -4.40 12.88 8.04
CA LEU A 86 -3.58 11.85 8.66
C LEU A 86 -2.88 11.04 7.56
N PRO A 87 -1.55 11.16 7.42
CA PRO A 87 -0.81 10.36 6.46
C PRO A 87 -0.83 8.89 6.88
N VAL A 88 -0.88 8.02 5.89
CA VAL A 88 -0.75 6.57 6.04
C VAL A 88 0.38 6.08 5.15
N THR A 89 1.20 5.20 5.71
CA THR A 89 2.34 4.60 5.00
C THR A 89 2.36 3.11 5.29
N GLY A 90 2.21 2.30 4.24
CA GLY A 90 2.40 0.86 4.26
C GLY A 90 3.71 0.49 3.59
N HIS A 91 4.51 -0.35 4.24
CA HIS A 91 5.73 -0.92 3.66
C HIS A 91 5.62 -2.44 3.66
N ALA A 92 6.00 -3.05 2.54
CA ALA A 92 6.18 -4.49 2.43
C ALA A 92 7.45 -4.79 1.64
N THR A 93 8.24 -5.72 2.15
CA THR A 93 9.49 -6.15 1.52
C THR A 93 9.41 -7.64 1.21
N GLY A 94 10.05 -8.04 0.13
CA GLY A 94 10.06 -9.41 -0.29
C GLY A 94 11.29 -9.86 -1.04
N THR A 95 11.80 -11.03 -0.67
CA THR A 95 12.93 -11.66 -1.35
C THR A 95 12.48 -12.21 -2.70
N LEU A 96 13.22 -11.89 -3.76
CA LEU A 96 13.04 -12.54 -5.06
C LEU A 96 13.61 -13.96 -4.95
N GLU A 97 12.76 -14.97 -5.10
CA GLU A 97 13.20 -16.36 -5.12
C GLU A 97 14.07 -16.58 -6.37
N ARG A 98 15.38 -16.74 -6.15
CA ARG A 98 16.30 -17.22 -7.19
C ARG A 98 16.10 -18.75 -7.26
N PRO A 99 15.75 -19.36 -8.41
CA PRO A 99 15.80 -20.80 -8.53
C PRO A 99 17.26 -21.20 -8.33
N THR A 100 17.56 -21.76 -7.16
CA THR A 100 18.85 -22.39 -6.89
C THR A 100 18.96 -23.60 -7.83
N PRO A 101 20.06 -23.75 -8.59
CA PRO A 101 20.23 -24.81 -9.58
C PRO A 101 20.26 -26.22 -8.98
#